data_AF-A0A953SGI9-F1
#
_entry.id   AF-A0A953SGI9-F1
#
_cell.length_a   1.000
_cell.length_b   1.000
_cell.length_c   1.000
_cell.angle_alpha   90.00
_cell.angle_beta   90.00
_cell.angle_gamma   90.00
#
_symmetry.space_group_name_H-M   'P 1'
#
loop_
_entity.id
_entity.type
_entity.pdbx_description
1 polymer ?
#
loop_
_entity_poly.entity_id
_entity_poly.type
_entity_poly.pdbx_seq_one_letter_code
_entity_poly.pdbx_strand_id
1 'polypeptide(L)'
;MARRHTPSRKPTKPDRHAEAIKRAMARFNKGDRKGCLDALHRVLAADPKHAQAHRITAFIHHDARDHERARYHAEKAVALNPGGSQPRTMLGVVLDALGETDAALDSMRRAVELNPHDPDAWTTLGLTLDALDRFDESIEAHRRALGVNPDHATAAMNLSLSLLSMGKACEAVDLVRRLAHARPDDTHVAERLAFCLNYDDRATRADINAAHRAWGRLAEAARPVMPTRLIEPGRPLRVGFISPDFRRHSVAYFLRPVLEHLDRDRFEVHALFTSTRSD
;
A
#
# COMPACT_ATOMS: atom_id res chain seq x y z
N MET A 1 42.99 -33.61 -35.18
CA MET A 1 42.78 -32.98 -33.84
C MET A 1 43.00 -31.48 -33.95
N ALA A 2 41.93 -30.67 -33.93
CA ALA A 2 42.05 -29.21 -33.85
C ALA A 2 41.14 -28.73 -32.71
N ARG A 3 41.75 -28.38 -31.56
CA ARG A 3 41.02 -27.86 -30.40
C ARG A 3 40.58 -26.43 -30.71
N ARG A 4 39.26 -26.22 -30.83
CA ARG A 4 38.66 -24.88 -30.85
C ARG A 4 38.88 -24.23 -29.49
N HIS A 5 39.65 -23.14 -29.47
CA HIS A 5 39.87 -22.32 -28.29
C HIS A 5 38.67 -21.38 -28.14
N THR A 6 37.73 -21.71 -27.25
CA THR A 6 36.67 -20.78 -26.84
C THR A 6 37.28 -19.73 -25.91
N PRO A 7 37.21 -18.42 -26.22
CA PRO A 7 37.75 -17.40 -25.34
C PRO A 7 36.90 -17.33 -24.07
N SER A 8 37.54 -17.60 -22.93
CA SER A 8 36.99 -17.40 -21.60
C SER A 8 36.60 -15.92 -21.43
N ARG A 9 35.29 -15.65 -21.31
CA ARG A 9 34.76 -14.34 -20.92
C ARG A 9 35.23 -14.06 -19.49
N LYS A 10 36.23 -13.19 -19.35
CA LYS A 10 36.64 -12.66 -18.04
C LYS A 10 35.42 -12.02 -17.35
N PRO A 11 35.21 -12.23 -16.04
CA PRO A 11 34.12 -11.58 -15.31
C PRO A 11 34.29 -10.06 -15.41
N THR A 12 33.28 -9.39 -15.97
CA THR A 12 33.21 -7.92 -16.04
C THR A 12 33.23 -7.35 -14.63
N LYS A 13 34.13 -6.39 -14.36
CA LYS A 13 34.16 -5.68 -13.07
C LYS A 13 32.75 -5.13 -12.77
N PRO A 14 32.22 -5.30 -11.55
CA PRO A 14 30.89 -4.81 -11.22
C PRO A 14 30.82 -3.30 -11.44
N ASP A 15 29.73 -2.85 -12.07
CA ASP A 15 29.45 -1.44 -12.28
C ASP A 15 29.46 -0.71 -10.93
N ARG A 16 30.37 0.26 -10.81
CA ARG A 16 30.58 1.02 -9.57
C ARG A 16 29.31 1.77 -9.16
N HIS A 17 28.49 2.21 -10.11
CA HIS A 17 27.23 2.89 -9.83
C HIS A 17 26.16 1.91 -9.37
N ALA A 18 26.04 0.74 -10.02
CA ALA A 18 25.10 -0.30 -9.58
C ALA A 18 25.36 -0.75 -8.13
N GLU A 19 26.63 -0.96 -7.75
CA GLU A 19 26.99 -1.32 -6.37
C GLU A 19 26.74 -0.16 -5.39
N ALA A 20 26.96 1.09 -5.82
CA ALA A 20 26.62 2.26 -5.01
C ALA A 20 25.10 2.38 -4.76
N ILE A 21 24.28 2.17 -5.80
CA ILE A 21 22.82 2.14 -5.69
C ILE A 21 22.35 1.02 -4.75
N LYS A 22 22.90 -0.19 -4.90
CA LYS A 22 22.57 -1.32 -4.03
C LYS A 22 22.85 -0.99 -2.56
N ARG A 23 24.00 -0.39 -2.26
CA ARG A 23 24.35 0.06 -0.90
C ARG A 23 23.44 1.18 -0.41
N ALA A 24 23.05 2.12 -1.26
CA ALA A 24 22.10 3.17 -0.91
C ALA A 24 20.74 2.58 -0.50
N MET A 25 20.20 1.64 -1.28
CA MET A 25 18.94 0.95 -0.95
C MET A 25 19.05 0.10 0.32
N ALA A 26 20.20 -0.54 0.55
CA ALA A 26 20.43 -1.28 1.79
C ALA A 26 20.42 -0.37 3.04
N ARG A 27 20.86 0.89 2.91
CA ARG A 27 20.74 1.89 3.98
C ARG A 27 19.30 2.31 4.20
N PHE A 28 18.55 2.57 3.13
CA PHE A 28 17.12 2.88 3.22
C PHE A 28 16.35 1.78 3.96
N ASN A 29 16.57 0.51 3.60
CA ASN A 29 15.92 -0.63 4.25
C ASN A 29 16.27 -0.77 5.75
N LYS A 30 17.37 -0.15 6.20
CA LYS A 30 17.76 -0.08 7.61
C LYS A 30 17.23 1.18 8.32
N GLY A 31 16.44 2.01 7.65
CA GLY A 31 15.93 3.28 8.15
C GLY A 31 16.90 4.46 8.03
N ASP A 32 18.12 4.25 7.49
CA ASP A 32 19.12 5.30 7.28
C ASP A 32 18.82 6.08 5.99
N ARG A 33 17.78 6.93 6.04
CA ARG A 33 17.35 7.78 4.91
C ARG A 33 18.44 8.78 4.51
N LYS A 34 19.08 9.42 5.49
CA LYS A 34 20.15 10.40 5.24
C LYS A 34 21.33 9.76 4.53
N GLY A 35 21.83 8.63 5.05
CA GLY A 35 22.94 7.92 4.44
C GLY A 35 22.60 7.29 3.09
N CYS A 36 21.32 7.01 2.80
CA CYS A 36 20.84 6.66 1.46
C CYS A 36 20.98 7.85 0.50
N LEU A 37 20.43 9.03 0.85
CA LEU A 37 20.54 10.24 0.04
C LEU A 37 21.99 10.67 -0.19
N ASP A 38 22.84 10.63 0.84
CA ASP A 38 24.27 10.95 0.71
C ASP A 38 24.99 10.01 -0.26
N ALA A 39 24.56 8.76 -0.37
CA ALA A 39 25.11 7.82 -1.34
C ALA A 39 24.60 8.12 -2.76
N LEU A 40 23.31 8.43 -2.91
CA LEU A 40 22.72 8.82 -4.19
C LEU A 40 23.30 10.13 -4.72
N HIS A 41 23.51 11.12 -3.85
CA HIS A 41 24.18 12.38 -4.22
C HIS A 41 25.60 12.16 -4.72
N ARG A 42 26.36 11.21 -4.14
CA ARG A 42 27.68 10.84 -4.65
C ARG A 42 27.61 10.20 -6.03
N VAL A 43 26.59 9.35 -6.28
CA VAL A 43 26.36 8.80 -7.63
C VAL A 43 26.03 9.92 -8.61
N LEU A 44 25.12 10.83 -8.25
CA LEU A 44 24.72 11.95 -9.11
C LEU A 44 25.80 13.00 -9.30
N ALA A 45 26.72 13.15 -8.34
CA ALA A 45 27.90 14.02 -8.50
C ALA A 45 28.92 13.42 -9.49
N ALA A 46 29.07 12.10 -9.52
CA ALA A 46 29.93 11.40 -10.47
C ALA A 46 29.29 11.25 -11.86
N ASP A 47 27.97 11.03 -11.90
CA ASP A 47 27.17 10.89 -13.10
C ASP A 47 25.80 11.60 -12.94
N PRO A 48 25.72 12.90 -13.29
CA PRO A 48 24.49 13.67 -13.22
C PRO A 48 23.38 13.19 -14.17
N LYS A 49 23.67 12.26 -15.08
CA LYS A 49 22.70 11.72 -16.05
C LYS A 49 22.25 10.31 -15.68
N HIS A 50 22.55 9.85 -14.47
CA HIS A 50 22.15 8.52 -14.00
C HIS A 50 20.64 8.45 -13.69
N ALA A 51 19.83 8.02 -14.68
CA ALA A 51 18.37 7.96 -14.58
C ALA A 51 17.85 7.19 -13.36
N GLN A 52 18.42 6.01 -13.07
CA GLN A 52 18.00 5.20 -11.91
C GLN A 52 18.29 5.89 -10.57
N ALA A 53 19.41 6.59 -10.43
CA ALA A 53 19.73 7.32 -9.21
C ALA A 53 18.72 8.46 -9.00
N HIS A 54 18.38 9.22 -10.05
CA HIS A 54 17.29 10.20 -10.01
C HIS A 54 15.96 9.56 -9.58
N ARG A 55 15.57 8.43 -10.18
CA ARG A 55 14.32 7.72 -9.82
C ARG A 55 14.28 7.31 -8.34
N ILE A 56 15.39 6.79 -7.81
CA ILE A 56 15.46 6.40 -6.40
C ILE A 56 15.45 7.63 -5.50
N THR A 57 16.18 8.70 -5.85
CA THR A 57 16.11 9.96 -5.09
C THR A 57 14.68 10.51 -5.03
N ALA A 58 13.93 10.44 -6.14
CA ALA A 58 12.52 10.81 -6.18
C ALA A 58 11.68 10.00 -5.19
N PHE A 59 11.86 8.67 -5.17
CA PHE A 59 11.20 7.77 -4.22
C PHE A 59 11.47 8.17 -2.76
N ILE A 60 12.74 8.44 -2.41
CA ILE A 60 13.12 8.81 -1.04
C ILE A 60 12.49 10.14 -0.62
N HIS A 61 12.46 11.13 -1.52
CA HIS A 61 11.78 12.40 -1.24
C HIS A 61 10.27 12.25 -1.11
N HIS A 62 9.64 11.40 -1.93
CA HIS A 62 8.22 11.09 -1.81
C HIS A 62 7.89 10.43 -0.46
N ASP A 63 8.67 9.44 -0.03
CA ASP A 63 8.54 8.81 1.30
C ASP A 63 8.69 9.83 2.44
N ALA A 64 9.55 10.82 2.26
CA ALA A 64 9.73 11.94 3.19
C ALA A 64 8.67 13.05 3.09
N ARG A 65 7.65 12.90 2.23
CA ARG A 65 6.62 13.92 1.92
C ARG A 65 7.16 15.23 1.33
N ASP A 66 8.38 15.22 0.80
CA ASP A 66 9.00 16.33 0.07
C ASP A 66 8.67 16.20 -1.43
N HIS A 67 7.39 16.43 -1.77
CA HIS A 67 6.84 16.13 -3.10
C HIS A 67 7.44 17.01 -4.21
N GLU A 68 7.86 18.23 -3.90
CA GLU A 68 8.53 19.13 -4.85
C GLU A 68 9.89 18.58 -5.32
N ARG A 69 10.74 18.15 -4.38
CA ARG A 69 12.00 17.49 -4.76
C ARG A 69 11.77 16.15 -5.42
N ALA A 70 10.76 15.41 -4.96
CA ALA A 70 10.37 14.16 -5.60
C ALA A 70 10.03 14.38 -7.08
N ARG A 71 9.25 15.44 -7.39
CA ARG A 71 8.85 15.79 -8.76
C ARG A 71 10.06 16.11 -9.62
N TYR A 72 10.94 16.99 -9.15
CA TYR A 72 12.16 17.35 -9.86
C TYR A 72 12.97 16.10 -10.25
N HIS A 73 13.21 15.19 -9.31
CA HIS A 73 13.98 13.98 -9.57
C HIS A 73 13.23 12.97 -10.46
N ALA A 74 11.90 12.87 -10.35
CA ALA A 74 11.10 11.98 -11.18
C ALA A 74 11.06 12.45 -12.64
N GLU A 75 10.81 13.73 -12.88
CA GLU A 75 10.85 14.35 -14.22
C GLU A 75 12.23 14.20 -14.85
N LYS A 76 13.30 14.40 -14.07
CA LYS A 76 14.66 14.19 -14.55
C LYS A 76 14.92 12.72 -14.93
N ALA A 77 14.43 11.77 -14.13
CA ALA A 77 14.56 10.35 -14.44
C ALA A 77 13.84 9.98 -15.75
N VAL A 78 12.65 10.53 -16.00
CA VAL A 78 11.91 10.34 -17.25
C VAL A 78 12.64 10.97 -18.43
N ALA A 79 13.16 12.19 -18.28
CA ALA A 79 13.92 12.87 -19.34
C ALA A 79 15.20 12.10 -19.73
N LEU A 80 15.87 11.48 -18.75
CA LEU A 80 17.09 10.69 -18.96
C LEU A 80 16.82 9.28 -19.50
N ASN A 81 15.63 8.73 -19.26
CA ASN A 81 15.21 7.42 -19.77
C ASN A 81 13.73 7.42 -20.18
N PRO A 82 13.38 8.04 -21.33
CA PRO A 82 11.98 8.21 -21.75
C PRO A 82 11.30 6.89 -22.14
N GLY A 83 12.07 5.84 -22.43
CA GLY A 83 11.59 4.49 -22.76
C GLY A 83 11.48 3.55 -21.56
N GLY A 84 11.83 4.00 -20.35
CA GLY A 84 11.71 3.19 -19.14
C GLY A 84 10.31 3.29 -18.51
N SER A 85 9.70 2.16 -18.16
CA SER A 85 8.46 2.14 -17.38
C SER A 85 8.67 2.68 -15.96
N GLN A 86 9.74 2.26 -15.28
CA GLN A 86 9.96 2.62 -13.86
C GLN A 86 10.04 4.14 -13.60
N PRO A 87 10.75 4.96 -14.41
CA PRO A 87 10.71 6.42 -14.24
C PRO A 87 9.30 7.00 -14.41
N ARG A 88 8.51 6.48 -15.34
CA ARG A 88 7.13 6.91 -15.58
C ARG A 88 6.21 6.55 -14.41
N THR A 89 6.33 5.34 -13.88
CA THR A 89 5.63 4.93 -12.64
C THR A 89 6.01 5.85 -11.49
N MET A 90 7.30 6.17 -11.31
CA MET A 90 7.73 7.09 -10.25
C MET A 90 7.12 8.50 -10.42
N LEU A 91 7.13 9.03 -11.65
CA LEU A 91 6.52 10.32 -11.93
C LEU A 91 5.02 10.32 -11.62
N GLY A 92 4.28 9.30 -12.05
CA GLY A 92 2.85 9.23 -11.76
C GLY A 92 2.53 9.12 -10.26
N VAL A 93 3.30 8.35 -9.48
CA VAL A 93 3.14 8.30 -8.00
C VAL A 93 3.36 9.67 -7.36
N VAL A 94 4.34 10.44 -7.86
CA VAL A 94 4.63 11.78 -7.33
C VAL A 94 3.52 12.77 -7.72
N LEU A 95 3.06 12.73 -8.97
CA LEU A 95 1.97 13.60 -9.45
C LEU A 95 0.66 13.33 -8.70
N ASP A 96 0.35 12.06 -8.43
CA ASP A 96 -0.82 11.68 -7.63
C ASP A 96 -0.75 12.26 -6.21
N ALA A 97 0.43 12.17 -5.57
CA ALA A 97 0.64 12.76 -4.24
C ALA A 97 0.57 14.30 -4.21
N LEU A 98 0.77 14.96 -5.36
CA LEU A 98 0.59 16.40 -5.55
C LEU A 98 -0.87 16.78 -5.89
N GLY A 99 -1.77 15.80 -6.06
CA GLY A 99 -3.15 16.03 -6.49
C GLY A 99 -3.29 16.28 -8.00
N GLU A 100 -2.24 16.06 -8.78
CA GLU A 100 -2.25 16.17 -10.25
C GLU A 100 -2.71 14.84 -10.88
N THR A 101 -3.89 14.37 -10.51
CA THR A 101 -4.34 12.99 -10.77
C THR A 101 -4.47 12.66 -12.27
N ASP A 102 -4.87 13.61 -13.12
CA ASP A 102 -4.93 13.38 -14.57
C ASP A 102 -3.52 13.17 -15.18
N ALA A 103 -2.54 13.99 -14.77
CA ALA A 103 -1.16 13.85 -15.22
C ALA A 103 -0.50 12.57 -14.68
N ALA A 104 -0.90 12.16 -13.47
CA ALA A 104 -0.52 10.87 -12.89
C ALA A 104 -1.04 9.71 -13.74
N LEU A 105 -2.33 9.76 -14.12
CA LEU A 105 -2.96 8.75 -14.97
C LEU A 105 -2.26 8.61 -16.33
N ASP A 106 -1.95 9.71 -17.00
CA ASP A 106 -1.23 9.70 -18.27
C ASP A 106 0.19 9.10 -18.13
N SER A 107 0.88 9.43 -17.04
CA SER A 107 2.19 8.85 -16.72
C SER A 107 2.10 7.33 -16.50
N MET A 108 1.07 6.86 -15.78
CA MET A 108 0.82 5.45 -15.50
C MET A 108 0.43 4.66 -16.74
N ARG A 109 -0.45 5.20 -17.59
CA ARG A 109 -0.83 4.59 -18.87
C ARG A 109 0.39 4.35 -19.74
N ARG A 110 1.28 5.34 -19.86
CA ARG A 110 2.50 5.10 -20.61
C ARG A 110 3.47 4.14 -19.90
N ALA A 111 3.51 4.10 -18.58
CA ALA A 111 4.35 3.13 -17.88
C ALA A 111 3.98 1.68 -18.27
N VAL A 112 2.67 1.36 -18.31
CA VAL A 112 2.19 0.03 -18.70
C VAL A 112 2.31 -0.24 -20.21
N GLU A 113 2.23 0.78 -21.07
CA GLU A 113 2.56 0.64 -22.49
C GLU A 113 4.04 0.29 -22.73
N LEU A 114 4.94 0.90 -21.96
CA LEU A 114 6.38 0.67 -22.07
C LEU A 114 6.80 -0.70 -21.51
N ASN A 115 6.12 -1.18 -20.47
CA ASN A 115 6.32 -2.52 -19.95
C ASN A 115 4.99 -3.17 -19.53
N PRO A 116 4.32 -3.90 -20.44
CA PRO A 116 3.05 -4.54 -20.14
C PRO A 116 3.17 -5.77 -19.24
N HIS A 117 4.39 -6.24 -18.94
CA HIS A 117 4.67 -7.39 -18.09
C HIS A 117 5.07 -7.00 -16.66
N ASP A 118 4.77 -5.77 -16.25
CA ASP A 118 5.02 -5.27 -14.90
C ASP A 118 3.71 -5.22 -14.10
N PRO A 119 3.46 -6.19 -13.19
CA PRO A 119 2.22 -6.22 -12.43
C PRO A 119 2.12 -5.06 -11.42
N ASP A 120 3.25 -4.52 -10.94
CA ASP A 120 3.25 -3.36 -10.04
C ASP A 120 2.81 -2.09 -10.79
N ALA A 121 3.23 -1.92 -12.05
CA ALA A 121 2.80 -0.80 -12.88
C ALA A 121 1.29 -0.86 -13.17
N TRP A 122 0.75 -2.04 -13.52
CA TRP A 122 -0.69 -2.24 -13.68
C TRP A 122 -1.47 -2.00 -12.39
N THR A 123 -0.95 -2.46 -11.25
CA THR A 123 -1.56 -2.23 -9.94
C THR A 123 -1.61 -0.75 -9.59
N THR A 124 -0.54 0.00 -9.89
CA THR A 124 -0.48 1.44 -9.62
C THR A 124 -1.42 2.23 -10.55
N LEU A 125 -1.57 1.81 -11.81
CA LEU A 125 -2.57 2.36 -12.71
C LEU A 125 -3.99 2.14 -12.16
N GLY A 126 -4.31 0.93 -11.70
CA GLY A 126 -5.61 0.62 -11.08
C GLY A 126 -5.91 1.51 -9.87
N LEU A 127 -4.94 1.68 -8.97
CA LEU A 127 -5.08 2.60 -7.82
C LEU A 127 -5.35 4.05 -8.24
N THR A 128 -4.68 4.53 -9.30
CA THR A 128 -4.90 5.88 -9.82
C THR A 128 -6.31 6.02 -10.40
N LEU A 129 -6.81 4.97 -11.07
CA LEU A 129 -8.16 4.93 -11.62
C LEU A 129 -9.23 4.84 -10.52
N ASP A 130 -8.98 4.09 -9.45
CA ASP A 130 -9.85 4.06 -8.26
C ASP A 130 -9.97 5.45 -7.62
N ALA A 131 -8.86 6.20 -7.52
CA ALA A 131 -8.86 7.56 -6.97
C ALA A 131 -9.66 8.57 -7.83
N LEU A 132 -9.89 8.23 -9.11
CA LEU A 132 -10.70 8.99 -10.06
C LEU A 132 -12.14 8.45 -10.18
N ASP A 133 -12.55 7.51 -9.32
CA ASP A 133 -13.82 6.79 -9.39
C ASP A 133 -14.06 6.07 -10.74
N ARG A 134 -13.00 5.76 -11.50
CA ARG A 134 -13.03 5.05 -12.79
C ARG A 134 -12.94 3.53 -12.57
N PHE A 135 -13.84 2.99 -11.76
CA PHE A 135 -13.75 1.64 -11.24
C PHE A 135 -13.74 0.54 -12.31
N ASP A 136 -14.47 0.69 -13.43
CA ASP A 136 -14.44 -0.32 -14.50
C ASP A 136 -13.05 -0.45 -15.15
N GLU A 137 -12.37 0.67 -15.40
CA GLU A 137 -11.00 0.67 -15.91
C GLU A 137 -10.00 0.18 -14.86
N SER A 138 -10.22 0.53 -13.58
CA SER A 138 -9.40 0.05 -12.47
C SER A 138 -9.46 -1.48 -12.35
N ILE A 139 -10.67 -2.05 -12.39
CA ILE A 139 -10.90 -3.49 -12.38
C ILE A 139 -10.12 -4.17 -13.52
N GLU A 140 -10.17 -3.62 -14.74
CA GLU A 140 -9.41 -4.15 -15.86
C GLU A 140 -7.89 -4.05 -15.62
N ALA A 141 -7.38 -2.91 -15.14
CA ALA A 141 -5.97 -2.74 -14.82
C ALA A 141 -5.49 -3.76 -13.76
N HIS A 142 -6.26 -3.98 -12.69
CA HIS A 142 -5.92 -4.98 -11.69
C HIS A 142 -6.04 -6.42 -12.21
N ARG A 143 -7.02 -6.72 -13.09
CA ARG A 143 -7.10 -8.01 -13.77
C ARG A 143 -5.90 -8.24 -14.70
N ARG A 144 -5.38 -7.19 -15.38
CA ARG A 144 -4.13 -7.26 -16.13
C ARG A 144 -2.94 -7.56 -15.23
N ALA A 145 -2.83 -6.90 -14.07
CA ALA A 145 -1.79 -7.21 -13.10
C ALA A 145 -1.81 -8.70 -12.68
N LEU A 146 -3.01 -9.24 -12.39
CA LEU A 146 -3.18 -10.66 -12.04
C LEU A 146 -2.99 -11.60 -13.23
N GLY A 147 -3.26 -11.15 -14.46
CA GLY A 147 -2.94 -11.90 -15.68
C GLY A 147 -1.44 -12.05 -15.91
N VAL A 148 -0.65 -11.04 -15.50
CA VAL A 148 0.82 -11.08 -15.54
C VAL A 148 1.38 -11.91 -14.38
N ASN A 149 0.85 -11.72 -13.17
CA ASN A 149 1.23 -12.47 -11.97
C ASN A 149 -0.03 -12.86 -11.16
N PRO A 150 -0.51 -14.11 -11.31
CA PRO A 150 -1.69 -14.59 -10.60
C PRO A 150 -1.60 -14.52 -9.06
N ASP A 151 -0.39 -14.56 -8.51
CA ASP A 151 -0.14 -14.55 -7.06
C ASP A 151 0.10 -13.15 -6.49
N HIS A 152 -0.15 -12.09 -7.28
CA HIS A 152 0.08 -10.71 -6.89
C HIS A 152 -0.96 -10.20 -5.87
N ALA A 153 -0.75 -10.50 -4.59
CA ALA A 153 -1.72 -10.18 -3.54
C ALA A 153 -2.16 -8.72 -3.48
N THR A 154 -1.24 -7.75 -3.64
CA THR A 154 -1.61 -6.34 -3.64
C THR A 154 -2.62 -6.02 -4.74
N ALA A 155 -2.48 -6.64 -5.91
CA ALA A 155 -3.41 -6.45 -7.02
C ALA A 155 -4.76 -7.09 -6.73
N ALA A 156 -4.76 -8.32 -6.18
CA ALA A 156 -5.99 -9.01 -5.80
C ALA A 156 -6.76 -8.28 -4.69
N MET A 157 -6.04 -7.72 -3.71
CA MET A 157 -6.61 -6.94 -2.63
C MET A 157 -7.23 -5.64 -3.14
N ASN A 158 -6.56 -4.91 -4.03
CA ASN A 158 -7.11 -3.70 -4.64
C ASN A 158 -8.28 -4.02 -5.57
N LEU A 159 -8.17 -5.06 -6.41
CA LEU A 159 -9.29 -5.53 -7.23
C LEU A 159 -10.52 -5.84 -6.39
N SER A 160 -10.36 -6.50 -5.23
CA SER A 160 -11.48 -6.81 -4.34
C SER A 160 -12.17 -5.54 -3.82
N LEU A 161 -11.41 -4.46 -3.59
CA LEU A 161 -11.97 -3.16 -3.20
C LEU A 161 -12.73 -2.51 -4.35
N SER A 162 -12.14 -2.43 -5.55
CA SER A 162 -12.80 -1.86 -6.72
C SER A 162 -14.09 -2.62 -7.07
N LEU A 163 -14.09 -3.95 -6.90
CA LEU A 163 -15.28 -4.78 -7.06
C LEU A 163 -16.36 -4.44 -6.02
N LEU A 164 -16.00 -4.22 -4.75
CA LEU A 164 -16.95 -3.79 -3.72
C LEU A 164 -17.53 -2.41 -4.02
N SER A 165 -16.71 -1.45 -4.47
CA SER A 165 -17.19 -0.12 -4.88
C SER A 165 -18.21 -0.18 -6.01
N MET A 166 -18.10 -1.20 -6.87
CA MET A 166 -19.05 -1.47 -7.96
C MET A 166 -20.22 -2.39 -7.56
N GLY A 167 -20.37 -2.71 -6.27
CA GLY A 167 -21.42 -3.61 -5.77
C GLY A 167 -21.23 -5.09 -6.17
N LYS A 168 -20.07 -5.46 -6.72
CA LYS A 168 -19.74 -6.83 -7.17
C LYS A 168 -19.17 -7.67 -6.00
N ALA A 169 -19.86 -7.67 -4.87
CA ALA A 169 -19.37 -8.24 -3.61
C ALA A 169 -19.09 -9.75 -3.68
N CYS A 170 -19.95 -10.51 -4.37
CA CYS A 170 -19.76 -11.94 -4.57
C CYS A 170 -18.42 -12.26 -5.26
N GLU A 171 -18.09 -11.48 -6.30
CA GLU A 171 -16.86 -11.64 -7.07
C GLU A 171 -15.63 -11.26 -6.24
N ALA A 172 -15.74 -10.21 -5.41
CA ALA A 172 -14.71 -9.81 -4.46
C ALA A 172 -14.43 -10.91 -3.41
N VAL A 173 -15.48 -11.50 -2.82
CA VAL A 173 -15.33 -12.60 -1.86
C VAL A 173 -14.69 -13.82 -2.51
N ASP A 174 -15.09 -14.21 -3.72
CA ASP A 174 -14.54 -15.39 -4.39
C ASP A 174 -13.06 -15.19 -4.78
N LEU A 175 -12.67 -13.96 -5.14
CA LEU A 175 -11.27 -13.59 -5.33
C LEU A 175 -10.47 -13.70 -4.02
N VAL A 176 -10.96 -13.07 -2.94
CA VAL A 176 -10.22 -13.01 -1.66
C VAL A 176 -10.18 -14.38 -0.99
N ARG A 177 -11.22 -15.23 -1.14
CA ARG A 177 -11.19 -16.62 -0.69
C ARG A 177 -10.07 -17.42 -1.36
N ARG A 178 -9.88 -17.27 -2.67
CA ARG A 178 -8.76 -17.91 -3.38
C ARG A 178 -7.42 -17.43 -2.85
N LEU A 179 -7.28 -16.12 -2.63
CA LEU A 179 -6.06 -15.55 -2.06
C LEU A 179 -5.80 -16.06 -0.63
N ALA A 180 -6.84 -16.17 0.20
CA ALA A 180 -6.76 -16.69 1.57
C ALA A 180 -6.36 -18.18 1.60
N HIS A 181 -6.81 -18.98 0.63
CA HIS A 181 -6.35 -20.37 0.51
C HIS A 181 -4.87 -20.47 0.16
N ALA A 182 -4.37 -19.58 -0.71
CA ALA A 182 -2.96 -19.53 -1.07
C ALA A 182 -2.08 -18.93 0.05
N ARG A 183 -2.68 -18.13 0.94
CA ARG A 183 -1.99 -17.38 2.01
C ARG A 183 -2.77 -17.47 3.34
N PRO A 184 -2.88 -18.67 3.94
CA PRO A 184 -3.74 -18.90 5.10
C PRO A 184 -3.31 -18.11 6.35
N ASP A 185 -2.03 -17.77 6.45
CA ASP A 185 -1.46 -17.07 7.62
C ASP A 185 -1.30 -15.55 7.41
N ASP A 186 -1.75 -15.01 6.27
CA ASP A 186 -1.67 -13.59 5.97
C ASP A 186 -2.83 -12.83 6.65
N THR A 187 -2.51 -12.12 7.72
CA THR A 187 -3.49 -11.38 8.53
C THR A 187 -4.26 -10.34 7.69
N HIS A 188 -3.62 -9.73 6.69
CA HIS A 188 -4.27 -8.70 5.87
C HIS A 188 -5.25 -9.32 4.87
N VAL A 189 -4.93 -10.50 4.34
CA VAL A 189 -5.86 -11.27 3.50
C VAL A 189 -7.05 -11.77 4.31
N ALA A 190 -6.83 -12.26 5.53
CA ALA A 190 -7.90 -12.67 6.43
C ALA A 190 -8.81 -11.49 6.83
N GLU A 191 -8.21 -10.33 7.12
CA GLU A 191 -8.92 -9.07 7.37
C GLU A 191 -9.81 -8.70 6.19
N ARG A 192 -9.25 -8.74 4.97
CA ARG A 192 -10.00 -8.44 3.74
C ARG A 192 -11.16 -9.39 3.54
N LEU A 193 -10.97 -10.69 3.78
CA LEU A 193 -12.04 -11.67 3.63
C LEU A 193 -13.19 -11.38 4.58
N ALA A 194 -12.88 -11.11 5.86
CA ALA A 194 -13.87 -10.72 6.84
C ALA A 194 -14.61 -9.44 6.42
N PHE A 195 -13.89 -8.44 5.90
CA PHE A 195 -14.49 -7.21 5.38
C PHE A 195 -15.43 -7.48 4.21
N CYS A 196 -14.99 -8.18 3.16
CA CYS A 196 -15.81 -8.45 1.97
C CYS A 196 -17.08 -9.26 2.29
N LEU A 197 -17.02 -10.20 3.23
CA LEU A 197 -18.17 -11.02 3.64
C LEU A 197 -19.32 -10.21 4.24
N ASN A 198 -19.07 -8.99 4.76
CA ASN A 198 -20.14 -8.11 5.24
C ASN A 198 -21.05 -7.60 4.10
N TYR A 199 -20.59 -7.70 2.84
CA TYR A 199 -21.30 -7.18 1.66
C TYR A 199 -21.77 -8.28 0.71
N ASP A 200 -21.43 -9.55 0.96
CA ASP A 200 -21.86 -10.69 0.16
C ASP A 200 -23.21 -11.20 0.65
N ASP A 201 -24.24 -11.11 -0.19
CA ASP A 201 -25.61 -11.53 0.14
C ASP A 201 -25.75 -13.05 0.33
N ARG A 202 -24.78 -13.83 -0.14
CA ARG A 202 -24.69 -15.28 0.08
C ARG A 202 -24.14 -15.62 1.46
N ALA A 203 -23.45 -14.68 2.12
CA ALA A 203 -22.78 -14.94 3.39
C ALA A 203 -23.77 -14.96 4.55
N THR A 204 -23.73 -16.02 5.36
CA THR A 204 -24.50 -16.07 6.60
C THR A 204 -23.80 -15.30 7.72
N ARG A 205 -24.55 -14.96 8.77
CA ARG A 205 -23.97 -14.41 10.02
C ARG A 205 -22.93 -15.34 10.64
N ALA A 206 -23.08 -16.66 10.45
CA ALA A 206 -22.12 -17.64 10.92
C ALA A 206 -20.81 -17.56 10.12
N ASP A 207 -20.87 -17.39 8.79
CA ASP A 207 -19.70 -17.23 7.94
C ASP A 207 -18.91 -15.97 8.28
N ILE A 208 -19.61 -14.84 8.44
CA ILE A 208 -19.01 -13.54 8.82
C ILE A 208 -18.30 -13.68 10.18
N ASN A 209 -18.98 -14.24 11.19
CA ASN A 209 -18.39 -14.47 12.51
C ASN A 209 -17.18 -15.42 12.45
N ALA A 210 -17.27 -16.50 11.67
CA ALA A 210 -16.16 -17.44 11.50
C ALA A 210 -14.92 -16.75 10.89
N ALA A 211 -15.11 -15.91 9.88
CA ALA A 211 -14.04 -15.12 9.26
C ALA A 211 -13.40 -14.12 10.25
N HIS A 212 -14.22 -13.38 11.01
CA HIS A 212 -13.69 -12.47 12.04
C HIS A 212 -12.91 -13.20 13.12
N ARG A 213 -13.36 -14.38 13.57
CA ARG A 213 -12.62 -15.21 14.53
C ARG A 213 -11.30 -15.73 13.95
N ALA A 214 -11.29 -16.11 12.67
CA ALA A 214 -10.06 -16.55 11.99
C ALA A 214 -9.04 -15.41 11.90
N TRP A 215 -9.47 -14.23 11.47
CA TRP A 215 -8.63 -13.03 11.48
C TRP A 215 -8.15 -12.67 12.89
N GLY A 216 -9.03 -12.70 13.89
CA GLY A 216 -8.70 -12.40 15.28
C GLY A 216 -7.57 -13.28 15.83
N ARG A 217 -7.60 -14.60 15.55
CA ARG A 217 -6.53 -15.52 15.94
C ARG A 217 -5.17 -15.15 15.32
N LEU A 218 -5.17 -14.77 14.05
CA LEU A 218 -3.94 -14.34 13.36
C LEU A 218 -3.42 -13.00 13.92
N ALA A 219 -4.33 -12.05 14.14
CA ALA A 219 -3.98 -10.73 14.67
C ALA A 219 -3.43 -10.82 16.11
N GLU A 220 -4.05 -11.61 16.98
CA GLU A 220 -3.58 -11.85 18.35
C GLU A 220 -2.22 -12.54 18.39
N ALA A 221 -2.00 -13.53 17.52
CA ALA A 221 -0.70 -14.19 17.40
C ALA A 221 0.40 -13.19 16.99
N ALA A 222 0.08 -12.25 16.10
CA ALA A 222 1.01 -11.21 15.66
C ALA A 222 1.24 -10.12 16.72
N ARG A 223 0.22 -9.82 17.55
CA ARG A 223 0.25 -8.78 18.59
C ARG A 223 -0.51 -9.26 19.84
N PRO A 224 0.16 -9.98 20.76
CA PRO A 224 -0.49 -10.51 21.95
C PRO A 224 -1.08 -9.39 22.82
N VAL A 225 -2.36 -9.51 23.17
CA VAL A 225 -3.01 -8.60 24.11
C VAL A 225 -2.67 -9.04 25.54
N MET A 226 -2.16 -8.11 26.34
CA MET A 226 -1.88 -8.39 27.75
C MET A 226 -3.17 -8.39 28.57
N PRO A 227 -3.45 -9.43 29.37
CA PRO A 227 -4.61 -9.43 30.25
C PRO A 227 -4.49 -8.29 31.25
N THR A 228 -5.49 -7.40 31.26
CA THR A 228 -5.55 -6.27 32.20
C THR A 228 -6.67 -6.53 33.20
N ARG A 229 -6.39 -6.32 34.50
CA ARG A 229 -7.42 -6.38 35.54
C ARG A 229 -8.12 -5.02 35.59
N LEU A 230 -9.35 -4.97 35.09
CA LEU A 230 -10.07 -3.72 34.82
C LEU A 230 -11.11 -3.32 35.87
N ILE A 231 -11.43 -4.21 36.83
CA ILE A 231 -12.56 -3.99 37.75
C ILE A 231 -12.07 -3.89 39.18
N GLU A 232 -12.24 -2.71 39.77
CA GLU A 232 -12.02 -2.41 41.18
C GLU A 232 -13.38 -2.20 41.85
N PRO A 233 -13.79 -3.05 42.81
CA PRO A 233 -15.06 -2.87 43.52
C PRO A 233 -15.15 -1.51 44.21
N GLY A 234 -16.31 -0.85 44.10
CA GLY A 234 -16.56 0.45 44.75
C GLY A 234 -16.02 1.67 44.00
N ARG A 235 -15.44 1.50 42.80
CA ARG A 235 -15.11 2.60 41.89
C ARG A 235 -16.04 2.61 40.68
N PRO A 236 -16.33 3.80 40.09
CA PRO A 236 -17.01 3.89 38.80
C PRO A 236 -16.29 3.03 37.75
N LEU A 237 -17.05 2.35 36.89
CA LEU A 237 -16.47 1.57 35.82
C LEU A 237 -15.85 2.50 34.78
N ARG A 238 -14.57 2.30 34.49
CA ARG A 238 -13.88 3.03 33.42
C ARG A 238 -14.26 2.47 32.06
N VAL A 239 -14.88 3.29 31.23
CA VAL A 239 -15.30 2.93 29.87
C VAL A 239 -14.54 3.80 28.88
N GLY A 240 -13.65 3.18 28.11
CA GLY A 240 -12.92 3.81 27.02
C GLY A 240 -13.60 3.58 25.68
N PHE A 241 -14.04 4.64 25.02
CA PHE A 241 -14.44 4.60 23.62
C PHE A 241 -13.25 5.00 22.76
N ILE A 242 -12.85 4.15 21.81
CA ILE A 242 -11.73 4.42 20.90
C ILE A 242 -12.29 4.54 19.49
N SER A 243 -12.12 5.68 18.84
CA SER A 243 -12.58 5.87 17.47
C SER A 243 -11.79 6.96 16.74
N PRO A 244 -11.43 6.75 15.46
CA PRO A 244 -10.92 7.82 14.60
C PRO A 244 -12.03 8.79 14.15
N ASP A 245 -13.28 8.49 14.49
CA ASP A 245 -14.48 9.13 13.95
C ASP A 245 -15.25 9.95 14.99
N PHE A 246 -14.63 10.32 16.11
CA PHE A 246 -15.16 11.36 17.01
C PHE A 246 -15.00 12.76 16.40
N ARG A 247 -15.69 12.95 15.28
CA ARG A 247 -15.65 14.12 14.41
C ARG A 247 -16.98 14.21 13.66
N ARG A 248 -17.14 15.06 12.65
CA ARG A 248 -18.33 15.11 11.78
C ARG A 248 -18.44 13.85 10.91
N HIS A 249 -18.79 12.74 11.55
CA HIS A 249 -18.87 11.40 10.98
C HIS A 249 -20.10 10.67 11.54
N SER A 250 -20.61 9.69 10.79
CA SER A 250 -21.80 8.91 11.16
C SER A 250 -21.71 8.30 12.56
N VAL A 251 -20.55 7.72 12.92
CA VAL A 251 -20.28 7.15 14.24
C VAL A 251 -20.56 8.15 15.37
N ALA A 252 -20.08 9.39 15.25
CA ALA A 252 -20.30 10.39 16.29
C ALA A 252 -21.79 10.73 16.46
N TYR A 253 -22.55 10.80 15.36
CA TYR A 253 -24.00 11.06 15.41
C TYR A 253 -24.78 9.94 16.11
N PHE A 254 -24.40 8.68 15.89
CA PHE A 254 -25.00 7.55 16.59
C PHE A 254 -24.58 7.44 18.05
N LEU A 255 -23.32 7.81 18.37
CA LEU A 255 -22.78 7.63 19.71
C LEU A 255 -23.12 8.78 20.65
N ARG A 256 -23.31 10.01 20.13
CA ARG A 256 -23.60 11.20 20.95
C ARG A 256 -24.76 10.96 21.95
N PRO A 257 -25.95 10.47 21.54
CA PRO A 257 -27.04 10.25 22.49
C PRO A 257 -26.66 9.25 23.59
N VAL A 258 -25.89 8.21 23.27
CA VAL A 258 -25.41 7.24 24.28
C VAL A 258 -24.53 7.94 25.31
N LEU A 259 -23.57 8.73 24.87
CA LEU A 259 -22.63 9.43 25.76
C LEU A 259 -23.31 10.47 26.65
N GLU A 260 -24.32 11.17 26.13
CA GLU A 260 -25.10 12.16 26.87
C GLU A 260 -25.95 11.54 27.99
N HIS A 261 -26.39 10.28 27.83
CA HIS A 261 -27.27 9.59 28.78
C HIS A 261 -26.54 8.58 29.68
N LEU A 262 -25.21 8.48 29.61
CA LEU A 262 -24.43 7.64 30.52
C LEU A 262 -24.43 8.24 31.94
N ASP A 263 -24.81 7.40 32.91
CA ASP A 263 -24.76 7.72 34.35
C ASP A 263 -23.31 7.94 34.81
N ARG A 264 -23.00 9.19 35.17
CA ARG A 264 -21.65 9.62 35.54
C ARG A 264 -21.24 9.23 36.97
N ASP A 265 -22.18 8.79 37.80
CA ASP A 265 -21.88 8.25 39.13
C ASP A 265 -21.43 6.78 39.03
N ARG A 266 -21.86 6.08 37.97
CA ARG A 266 -21.51 4.68 37.73
C ARG A 266 -20.38 4.49 36.72
N PHE A 267 -20.18 5.42 35.80
CA PHE A 267 -19.24 5.28 34.68
C PHE A 267 -18.30 6.49 34.56
N GLU A 268 -16.99 6.22 34.62
CA GLU A 268 -15.94 7.15 34.21
C GLU A 268 -15.68 6.95 32.71
N VAL A 269 -16.01 7.94 31.88
CA VAL A 269 -15.97 7.80 30.41
C VAL A 269 -14.74 8.49 29.83
N HIS A 270 -13.97 7.77 29.03
CA HIS A 270 -12.84 8.29 28.27
C HIS A 270 -13.12 8.15 26.77
N ALA A 271 -12.92 9.21 25.99
CA ALA A 271 -12.97 9.18 24.53
C ALA A 271 -11.55 9.35 23.99
N LEU A 272 -11.05 8.32 23.30
CA LEU A 272 -9.72 8.25 22.73
C LEU A 272 -9.82 8.45 21.22
N PHE A 273 -9.39 9.61 20.76
CA PHE A 273 -9.36 9.98 19.34
C PHE A 273 -8.06 9.50 18.69
N THR A 274 -8.16 8.74 17.60
CA THR A 274 -6.99 8.10 16.96
C THR A 274 -6.68 8.64 15.56
N SER A 275 -7.33 9.72 15.14
CA SER A 275 -7.12 10.36 13.84
C SER A 275 -6.37 11.68 13.99
N THR A 276 -5.67 12.11 12.93
CA THR A 276 -5.06 13.46 12.83
C THR A 276 -5.95 14.45 12.10
N ARG A 277 -7.08 13.99 11.54
CA ARG A 277 -8.04 14.85 10.83
C ARG A 277 -8.91 15.60 11.83
N SER A 278 -9.06 16.91 11.65
CA SER A 278 -10.01 17.74 12.41
C SER A 278 -11.01 18.36 11.43
N ASP A 279 -12.27 18.48 11.84
CA ASP A 279 -13.38 19.02 11.06
C ASP A 279 -14.40 19.75 11.95
#